data_AF-A0A2T4YTD0-F1
#
_entry.id   AF-A0A2T4YTD0-F1
#
_cell.length_a   1.000
_cell.length_b   1.000
_cell.length_c   1.000
_cell.angle_alpha   90.00
_cell.angle_beta   90.00
_cell.angle_gamma   90.00
#
_symmetry.space_group_name_H-M   'P 1'
#
loop_
_entity.id
_entity.type
_entity.pdbx_description
1 polymer ?
#
loop_
_entity_poly.entity_id
_entity_poly.type
_entity_poly.pdbx_seq_one_letter_code
_entity_poly.pdbx_strand_id
1 'polypeptide(L)'
;MLRSPLVLSLLLIPAAANAQLCAGQSAAIAADGRAFGHLPYGDAAPSELVATPSDFGVRQTCVVRRDMLPDLLRLLAAAKSDPAVMGELRGLSCQRSIAQQRSVFCRESGTSAAERAISVAPPGYSEHSTGYVVDFAIRPANGCRDAEACMAATPAARWLRANATRFGFEQSFPGGNKQNVKWEPWHWRWVGATADAPGAAKARFVFARARRLYPADPAILPPAPPPVVAPAVPAAPVPALPSEKGKRRKR
;
A
#
# COMPACT_ATOMS: atom_id res chain seq x y z
N MET A 1 -8.86 2.25 -67.79
CA MET A 1 -9.77 2.68 -66.71
C MET A 1 -9.58 1.75 -65.52
N LEU A 2 -8.71 2.09 -64.56
CA LEU A 2 -8.55 1.32 -63.32
C LEU A 2 -9.18 2.13 -62.18
N ARG A 3 -10.24 1.60 -61.57
CA ARG A 3 -10.84 2.14 -60.34
C ARG A 3 -10.30 1.34 -59.16
N SER A 4 -9.45 1.95 -58.34
CA SER A 4 -9.06 1.41 -57.03
C SER A 4 -10.26 1.50 -56.07
N PRO A 5 -10.59 0.44 -55.31
CA PRO A 5 -11.55 0.56 -54.23
C PRO A 5 -10.85 1.16 -53.01
N LEU A 6 -11.43 2.23 -52.47
CA LEU A 6 -11.03 2.81 -51.21
C LEU A 6 -11.47 1.85 -50.10
N VAL A 7 -10.52 1.16 -49.46
CA VAL A 7 -10.81 0.33 -48.28
C VAL A 7 -10.94 1.28 -47.08
N LEU A 8 -12.18 1.50 -46.65
CA LEU A 8 -12.48 2.28 -45.46
C LEU A 8 -12.14 1.45 -44.21
N SER A 9 -10.96 1.66 -43.64
CA SER A 9 -10.57 1.03 -42.37
C SER A 9 -11.46 1.59 -41.24
N LEU A 10 -12.42 0.80 -40.77
CA LEU A 10 -13.12 1.07 -39.51
C LEU A 10 -12.10 1.03 -38.37
N LEU A 11 -11.82 2.18 -37.76
CA LEU A 11 -11.15 2.26 -36.47
C LEU A 11 -12.06 1.63 -35.41
N LEU A 12 -11.72 0.41 -34.97
CA LEU A 12 -12.33 -0.19 -33.79
C LEU A 12 -11.97 0.65 -32.57
N ILE A 13 -12.94 1.41 -32.06
CA ILE A 13 -12.82 2.06 -30.77
C ILE A 13 -12.80 0.96 -29.71
N PRO A 14 -11.72 0.82 -28.91
CA PRO A 14 -11.68 -0.18 -27.86
C PRO A 14 -12.81 0.07 -26.86
N ALA A 15 -13.66 -0.93 -26.64
CA ALA A 15 -14.71 -0.88 -25.63
C ALA A 15 -14.07 -0.67 -24.24
N ALA A 16 -14.63 0.24 -23.46
CA ALA A 16 -14.19 0.46 -22.09
C ALA A 16 -14.29 -0.86 -21.29
N ALA A 17 -13.20 -1.25 -20.63
CA ALA A 17 -13.21 -2.37 -19.71
C ALA A 17 -14.19 -2.07 -18.56
N ASN A 18 -14.79 -3.12 -17.98
CA ASN A 18 -15.81 -3.01 -16.95
C ASN A 18 -15.48 -3.95 -15.77
N ALA A 19 -15.66 -3.49 -14.53
CA ALA A 19 -15.52 -4.32 -13.33
C ALA A 19 -16.85 -4.96 -12.95
N GLN A 20 -16.87 -6.29 -12.76
CA GLN A 20 -18.08 -7.00 -12.38
C GLN A 20 -18.52 -6.66 -10.94
N LEU A 21 -19.75 -6.19 -10.79
CA LEU A 21 -20.38 -5.82 -9.51
C LEU A 21 -21.34 -6.92 -9.02
N CYS A 22 -22.61 -6.55 -8.77
CA CYS A 22 -23.67 -7.41 -8.25
C CYS A 22 -24.65 -7.78 -9.35
N ALA A 23 -25.25 -8.98 -9.29
CA ALA A 23 -26.34 -9.39 -10.17
C ALA A 23 -26.09 -9.12 -11.67
N GLY A 24 -24.86 -9.36 -12.15
CA GLY A 24 -24.50 -9.16 -13.56
C GLY A 24 -24.13 -7.71 -13.95
N GLN A 25 -24.33 -6.73 -13.06
CA GLN A 25 -23.96 -5.34 -13.30
C GLN A 25 -22.44 -5.18 -13.38
N SER A 26 -21.99 -4.11 -14.03
CA SER A 26 -20.59 -3.71 -14.04
C SER A 26 -20.39 -2.21 -13.85
N ALA A 27 -19.22 -1.85 -13.34
CA ALA A 27 -18.75 -0.46 -13.26
C ALA A 27 -17.84 -0.13 -14.44
N ALA A 28 -18.02 1.05 -15.01
CA ALA A 28 -17.07 1.61 -15.96
C ALA A 28 -15.71 1.80 -15.30
N ILE A 29 -14.65 1.44 -16.03
CA ILE A 29 -13.28 1.69 -15.61
C ILE A 29 -12.85 3.05 -16.16
N ALA A 30 -12.42 3.94 -15.26
CA ALA A 30 -11.89 5.24 -15.64
C ALA A 30 -10.62 5.08 -16.50
N ALA A 31 -10.21 6.13 -17.21
CA ALA A 31 -8.98 6.09 -18.03
C ALA A 31 -7.72 5.79 -17.21
N ASP A 32 -7.74 6.12 -15.91
CA ASP A 32 -6.72 5.74 -14.95
C ASP A 32 -6.93 4.31 -14.40
N GLY A 33 -7.72 3.45 -15.03
CA GLY A 33 -7.91 2.06 -14.59
C GLY A 33 -8.63 1.88 -13.26
N ARG A 34 -9.18 2.95 -12.64
CA ARG A 34 -9.91 2.84 -11.37
C ARG A 34 -11.39 2.54 -11.56
N ALA A 35 -11.96 1.80 -10.60
CA ALA A 35 -13.39 1.66 -10.42
C ALA A 35 -13.81 2.41 -9.15
N PHE A 36 -14.62 3.47 -9.29
CA PHE A 36 -15.08 4.31 -8.17
C PHE A 36 -13.95 4.76 -7.22
N GLY A 37 -12.78 5.09 -7.78
CA GLY A 37 -11.64 5.57 -7.01
C GLY A 37 -10.70 4.50 -6.45
N HIS A 38 -11.04 3.22 -6.60
CA HIS A 38 -10.22 2.09 -6.18
C HIS A 38 -9.29 1.61 -7.30
N LEU A 39 -8.10 1.14 -6.95
CA LEU A 39 -7.15 0.54 -7.88
C LEU A 39 -7.42 -0.98 -8.03
N PRO A 40 -7.14 -1.56 -9.20
CA PRO A 40 -7.34 -2.99 -9.40
C PRO A 40 -6.27 -3.78 -8.64
N TYR A 41 -6.71 -4.86 -7.98
CA TYR A 41 -5.85 -5.80 -7.28
C TYR A 41 -6.28 -7.24 -7.64
N GLY A 42 -5.28 -8.12 -7.79
CA GLY A 42 -5.53 -9.54 -7.96
C GLY A 42 -5.89 -10.23 -6.64
N ASP A 43 -6.14 -11.53 -6.72
CA ASP A 43 -6.29 -12.38 -5.54
C ASP A 43 -4.95 -13.05 -5.20
N ALA A 44 -4.59 -13.08 -3.92
CA ALA A 44 -3.42 -13.80 -3.45
C ALA A 44 -3.62 -15.30 -3.66
N ALA A 45 -2.59 -15.99 -4.19
CA ALA A 45 -2.64 -17.43 -4.31
C ALA A 45 -2.70 -18.08 -2.91
N PRO A 46 -3.54 -19.10 -2.68
CA PRO A 46 -3.66 -19.76 -1.37
C PRO A 46 -2.33 -20.28 -0.80
N SER A 47 -1.41 -20.71 -1.67
CA SER A 47 -0.07 -21.18 -1.27
C SER A 47 0.82 -20.08 -0.65
N GLU A 48 0.48 -18.81 -0.87
CA GLU A 48 1.23 -17.65 -0.38
C GLU A 48 0.64 -17.10 0.93
N LEU A 49 -0.46 -17.70 1.40
CA LEU A 49 -1.17 -17.30 2.59
C LEU A 49 -0.84 -18.20 3.78
N VAL A 50 -0.96 -17.63 4.98
CA VAL A 50 -0.76 -18.31 6.26
C VAL A 50 -1.75 -17.75 7.29
N ALA A 51 -2.20 -18.60 8.21
CA ALA A 51 -3.01 -18.17 9.34
C ALA A 51 -2.17 -17.36 10.35
N THR A 52 -2.76 -16.31 10.90
CA THR A 52 -2.24 -15.61 12.08
C THR A 52 -2.49 -16.43 13.35
N PRO A 53 -1.94 -16.06 14.52
CA PRO A 53 -2.37 -16.60 15.81
C PRO A 53 -3.90 -16.59 15.95
N SER A 54 -4.46 -17.64 16.55
CA SER A 54 -5.91 -17.86 16.62
C SER A 54 -6.63 -16.79 17.43
N ASP A 55 -5.94 -16.17 18.37
CA ASP A 55 -6.44 -15.05 19.16
C ASP A 55 -6.34 -13.72 18.41
N PHE A 56 -5.58 -13.57 17.32
CA PHE A 56 -5.47 -12.28 16.66
C PHE A 56 -6.80 -11.80 16.06
N GLY A 57 -7.50 -12.68 15.34
CA GLY A 57 -8.76 -12.36 14.66
C GLY A 57 -9.93 -12.20 15.63
N VAL A 58 -10.75 -11.15 15.44
CA VAL A 58 -11.91 -10.88 16.29
C VAL A 58 -13.10 -11.78 15.99
N ARG A 59 -13.36 -12.05 14.70
CA ARG A 59 -14.56 -12.78 14.24
C ARG A 59 -14.24 -14.16 13.68
N GLN A 60 -13.06 -14.27 13.08
CA GLN A 60 -12.58 -15.45 12.39
C GLN A 60 -11.06 -15.42 12.39
N THR A 61 -10.43 -16.57 12.15
CA THR A 61 -8.97 -16.62 11.96
C THR A 61 -8.57 -15.71 10.81
N CYS A 62 -7.66 -14.80 11.09
CA CYS A 62 -7.07 -13.93 10.08
C CYS A 62 -6.07 -14.74 9.24
N VAL A 63 -6.11 -14.52 7.94
CA VAL A 63 -5.17 -15.11 6.99
C VAL A 63 -4.47 -13.97 6.28
N VAL A 64 -3.16 -14.06 6.16
CA VAL A 64 -2.29 -13.00 5.61
C VAL A 64 -1.22 -13.59 4.71
N ARG A 65 -0.52 -12.76 3.94
CA ARG A 65 0.68 -13.17 3.21
C ARG A 65 1.74 -13.67 4.17
N ARG A 66 2.36 -14.81 3.84
CA ARG A 66 3.41 -15.43 4.67
C ARG A 66 4.55 -14.46 4.97
N ASP A 67 4.93 -13.65 4.00
CA ASP A 67 6.00 -12.66 4.12
C ASP A 67 5.69 -11.53 5.12
N MET A 68 4.41 -11.20 5.31
CA MET A 68 3.97 -10.15 6.25
C MET A 68 3.93 -10.65 7.69
N LEU A 69 3.72 -11.95 7.91
CA LEU A 69 3.47 -12.50 9.24
C LEU A 69 4.56 -12.16 10.27
N PRO A 70 5.88 -12.28 9.98
CA PRO A 70 6.92 -11.93 10.95
C PRO A 70 6.82 -10.47 11.42
N ASP A 71 6.57 -9.54 10.51
CA ASP A 71 6.44 -8.12 10.80
C ASP A 71 5.17 -7.80 11.57
N LEU A 72 4.05 -8.45 11.23
CA LEU A 72 2.81 -8.37 12.00
C LEU A 72 3.03 -8.85 13.45
N LEU A 73 3.69 -9.99 13.65
CA LEU A 73 3.97 -10.52 14.99
C LEU A 73 4.85 -9.58 15.81
N ARG A 74 5.86 -8.94 15.19
CA ARG A 74 6.69 -7.92 15.85
C ARG A 74 5.87 -6.69 16.25
N LEU A 75 4.96 -6.22 15.39
CA LEU A 75 4.06 -5.11 15.69
C LEU A 75 3.18 -5.45 16.90
N LEU A 76 2.54 -6.62 16.90
CA LEU A 76 1.64 -7.05 17.97
C LEU A 76 2.39 -7.24 19.30
N ALA A 77 3.60 -7.82 19.27
CA ALA A 77 4.43 -7.96 20.45
C ALA A 77 4.83 -6.60 21.04
N ALA A 78 5.26 -5.67 20.18
CA ALA A 78 5.61 -4.31 20.61
C ALA A 78 4.40 -3.58 21.22
N ALA A 79 3.23 -3.66 20.56
CA ALA A 79 2.00 -3.07 21.07
C ALA A 79 1.59 -3.67 22.42
N LYS A 80 1.68 -4.99 22.58
CA LYS A 80 1.35 -5.68 23.83
C LYS A 80 2.27 -5.27 24.98
N SER A 81 3.52 -4.95 24.70
CA SER A 81 4.51 -4.55 25.71
C SER A 81 4.48 -3.06 26.07
N ASP A 82 3.81 -2.23 25.29
CA ASP A 82 3.82 -0.77 25.47
C ASP A 82 2.58 -0.30 26.25
N PRO A 83 2.74 0.23 27.48
CA PRO A 83 1.61 0.69 28.29
C PRO A 83 0.82 1.84 27.64
N ALA A 84 1.41 2.58 26.67
CA ALA A 84 0.72 3.65 25.96
C ALA A 84 -0.41 3.15 25.04
N VAL A 85 -0.44 1.85 24.70
CA VAL A 85 -1.48 1.26 23.85
C VAL A 85 -2.83 1.23 24.57
N MET A 86 -2.83 1.00 25.90
CA MET A 86 -4.05 0.95 26.72
C MET A 86 -5.17 0.10 26.10
N GLY A 87 -4.84 -1.10 25.64
CA GLY A 87 -5.73 -2.03 24.95
C GLY A 87 -4.95 -3.05 24.12
N GLU A 88 -5.66 -3.76 23.24
CA GLU A 88 -5.09 -4.75 22.33
C GLU A 88 -5.41 -4.40 20.88
N LEU A 89 -4.40 -4.50 20.01
CA LEU A 89 -4.59 -4.49 18.56
C LEU A 89 -4.99 -5.89 18.10
N ARG A 90 -6.11 -5.99 17.37
CA ARG A 90 -6.70 -7.25 16.89
C ARG A 90 -7.01 -7.15 15.39
N GLY A 91 -7.13 -8.28 14.72
CA GLY A 91 -7.51 -8.34 13.31
C GLY A 91 -9.03 -8.30 13.15
N LEU A 92 -9.57 -7.21 12.62
CA LEU A 92 -10.97 -7.13 12.22
C LEU A 92 -11.20 -7.89 10.91
N SER A 93 -10.32 -7.65 9.94
CA SER A 93 -10.36 -8.21 8.59
C SER A 93 -8.94 -8.28 8.04
N CYS A 94 -8.63 -9.35 7.29
CA CYS A 94 -7.30 -9.60 6.73
C CYS A 94 -7.43 -9.95 5.24
N GLN A 95 -6.90 -11.08 4.75
CA GLN A 95 -7.14 -11.49 3.37
C GLN A 95 -8.63 -11.74 3.13
N ARG A 96 -9.12 -11.25 1.99
CA ARG A 96 -10.48 -11.47 1.51
C ARG A 96 -10.45 -11.70 0.00
N SER A 97 -10.89 -12.88 -0.43
CA SER A 97 -10.91 -13.22 -1.85
C SER A 97 -11.83 -12.30 -2.65
N ILE A 98 -11.64 -12.25 -3.97
CA ILE A 98 -12.52 -11.45 -4.84
C ILE A 98 -13.98 -11.91 -4.73
N ALA A 99 -14.22 -13.21 -4.57
CA ALA A 99 -15.55 -13.77 -4.38
C ALA A 99 -16.18 -13.30 -3.06
N GLN A 100 -15.42 -13.34 -1.95
CA GLN A 100 -15.88 -12.81 -0.67
C GLN A 100 -16.07 -11.29 -0.71
N GLN A 101 -15.20 -10.56 -1.42
CA GLN A 101 -15.35 -9.12 -1.63
C GLN A 101 -16.68 -8.82 -2.31
N ARG A 102 -17.10 -9.62 -3.30
CA ARG A 102 -18.42 -9.50 -3.93
C ARG A 102 -19.55 -9.67 -2.92
N SER A 103 -19.48 -10.68 -2.06
CA SER A 103 -20.49 -10.86 -1.01
C SER A 103 -20.58 -9.66 -0.07
N VAL A 104 -19.44 -9.09 0.34
CA VAL A 104 -19.43 -7.89 1.20
C VAL A 104 -19.95 -6.66 0.47
N PHE A 105 -19.50 -6.42 -0.76
CA PHE A 105 -19.93 -5.29 -1.59
C PHE A 105 -21.44 -5.36 -1.90
N CYS A 106 -21.98 -6.55 -2.13
CA CYS A 106 -23.38 -6.75 -2.51
C CYS A 106 -24.34 -6.98 -1.34
N ARG A 107 -23.85 -6.92 -0.09
CA ARG A 107 -24.68 -7.18 1.10
C ARG A 107 -25.75 -6.12 1.32
N GLU A 108 -25.43 -4.85 1.06
CA GLU A 108 -26.39 -3.77 1.16
C GLU A 108 -27.17 -3.65 -0.15
N SER A 109 -28.44 -4.06 -0.10
CA SER A 109 -29.41 -3.85 -1.18
C SER A 109 -30.03 -2.47 -1.07
N GLY A 110 -30.29 -1.81 -2.20
CA GLY A 110 -30.98 -0.52 -2.24
C GLY A 110 -30.07 0.71 -2.27
N THR A 111 -28.75 0.54 -2.11
CA THR A 111 -27.75 1.60 -2.36
C THR A 111 -27.07 1.40 -3.72
N SER A 112 -26.74 2.50 -4.37
CA SER A 112 -26.00 2.49 -5.63
C SER A 112 -24.60 1.88 -5.46
N ALA A 113 -24.00 1.43 -6.55
CA ALA A 113 -22.62 0.93 -6.51
C ALA A 113 -21.62 2.02 -6.09
N ALA A 114 -21.85 3.27 -6.50
CA ALA A 114 -21.01 4.41 -6.14
C ALA A 114 -21.06 4.71 -4.64
N GLU A 115 -22.25 4.71 -4.03
CA GLU A 115 -22.41 4.93 -2.58
C GLU A 115 -21.71 3.83 -1.77
N ARG A 116 -21.87 2.57 -2.17
CA ARG A 116 -21.17 1.44 -1.52
C ARG A 116 -19.66 1.55 -1.67
N ALA A 117 -19.19 1.99 -2.83
CA ALA A 117 -17.76 2.15 -3.12
C ALA A 117 -17.06 3.22 -2.28
N ILE A 118 -17.78 4.12 -1.60
CA ILE A 118 -17.20 5.04 -0.62
C ILE A 118 -16.56 4.26 0.54
N SER A 119 -17.19 3.16 0.97
CA SER A 119 -16.79 2.38 2.15
C SER A 119 -16.29 0.97 1.85
N VAL A 120 -16.64 0.41 0.69
CA VAL A 120 -16.37 -0.99 0.34
C VAL A 120 -15.89 -1.04 -1.10
N ALA A 121 -14.64 -1.42 -1.32
CA ALA A 121 -14.10 -1.53 -2.67
C ALA A 121 -14.91 -2.51 -3.55
N PRO A 122 -15.06 -2.25 -4.86
CA PRO A 122 -15.60 -3.22 -5.80
C PRO A 122 -14.82 -4.54 -5.81
N PRO A 123 -15.42 -5.67 -6.22
CA PRO A 123 -14.72 -6.94 -6.35
C PRO A 123 -13.55 -6.84 -7.33
N GLY A 124 -12.35 -7.29 -6.92
CA GLY A 124 -11.12 -7.15 -7.70
C GLY A 124 -10.43 -5.78 -7.56
N TYR A 125 -10.93 -4.91 -6.69
CA TYR A 125 -10.38 -3.58 -6.42
C TYR A 125 -10.07 -3.35 -4.93
N SER A 126 -10.13 -4.40 -4.13
CA SER A 126 -9.88 -4.37 -2.68
C SER A 126 -8.43 -4.71 -2.37
N GLU A 127 -7.74 -3.88 -1.59
CA GLU A 127 -6.38 -4.20 -1.16
C GLU A 127 -6.33 -5.49 -0.31
N HIS A 128 -7.42 -5.86 0.38
CA HIS A 128 -7.51 -7.11 1.14
C HIS A 128 -7.28 -8.35 0.30
N SER A 129 -7.60 -8.33 -1.00
CA SER A 129 -7.40 -9.48 -1.88
C SER A 129 -5.91 -9.81 -2.07
N THR A 130 -5.02 -8.83 -1.85
CA THR A 130 -3.56 -9.03 -1.89
C THR A 130 -3.02 -9.85 -0.71
N GLY A 131 -3.78 -9.92 0.39
CA GLY A 131 -3.35 -10.51 1.66
C GLY A 131 -2.25 -9.74 2.43
N TYR A 132 -1.82 -8.58 1.93
CA TYR A 132 -0.86 -7.69 2.60
C TYR A 132 -1.55 -6.62 3.46
N VAL A 133 -2.85 -6.75 3.73
CA VAL A 133 -3.64 -5.73 4.44
C VAL A 133 -4.25 -6.31 5.70
N VAL A 134 -4.30 -5.47 6.73
CA VAL A 134 -5.01 -5.71 7.98
C VAL A 134 -5.88 -4.49 8.29
N ASP A 135 -7.16 -4.76 8.55
CA ASP A 135 -8.01 -3.85 9.30
C ASP A 135 -7.81 -4.12 10.79
N PHE A 136 -7.26 -3.16 11.51
CA PHE A 136 -7.08 -3.29 12.96
C PHE A 136 -8.36 -2.92 13.72
N ALA A 137 -8.73 -3.78 14.66
CA ALA A 137 -9.69 -3.52 15.72
C ALA A 137 -8.96 -3.25 17.03
N ILE A 138 -9.64 -2.61 17.97
CA ILE A 138 -9.11 -2.33 19.32
C ILE A 138 -9.99 -3.02 20.35
N ARG A 139 -9.37 -3.71 21.30
CA ARG A 139 -10.07 -4.36 22.41
C ARG A 139 -9.55 -3.88 23.77
N PRO A 140 -10.45 -3.59 24.73
CA PRO A 140 -11.90 -3.45 24.57
C PRO A 140 -12.29 -2.29 23.63
N ALA A 141 -13.49 -2.34 23.05
CA ALA A 141 -13.93 -1.37 22.03
C ALA A 141 -14.24 0.04 22.60
N ASN A 142 -14.45 0.15 23.92
CA ASN A 142 -14.60 1.41 24.66
C ASN A 142 -15.56 2.43 24.00
N GLY A 143 -16.73 1.96 23.56
CA GLY A 143 -17.79 2.81 22.98
C GLY A 143 -17.60 3.20 21.52
N CYS A 144 -16.50 2.80 20.87
CA CYS A 144 -16.30 2.98 19.43
C CYS A 144 -16.50 1.64 18.71
N ARG A 145 -17.41 1.60 17.73
CA ARG A 145 -17.61 0.38 16.93
C ARG A 145 -16.39 0.12 16.04
N ASP A 146 -16.19 -1.13 15.67
CA ASP A 146 -15.14 -1.52 14.73
C ASP A 146 -15.32 -0.81 13.38
N ALA A 147 -14.20 -0.46 12.73
CA ALA A 147 -14.17 0.25 11.45
C ALA A 147 -14.93 1.59 11.44
N GLU A 148 -14.83 2.35 12.54
CA GLU A 148 -15.35 3.71 12.67
C GLU A 148 -14.25 4.72 12.96
N ALA A 149 -14.46 5.97 12.50
CA ALA A 149 -13.49 7.06 12.63
C ALA A 149 -13.10 7.38 14.09
N CYS A 150 -14.01 7.15 15.04
CA CYS A 150 -13.76 7.37 16.48
C CYS A 150 -12.54 6.59 17.00
N MET A 151 -12.15 5.49 16.34
CA MET A 151 -11.02 4.68 16.80
C MET A 151 -9.71 5.47 16.78
N ALA A 152 -9.58 6.44 15.87
CA ALA A 152 -8.37 7.26 15.73
C ALA A 152 -8.05 8.05 17.01
N ALA A 153 -9.06 8.30 17.85
CA ALA A 153 -8.92 8.98 19.14
C ALA A 153 -8.53 8.04 20.29
N THR A 154 -8.37 6.73 20.06
CA THR A 154 -7.92 5.79 21.10
C THR A 154 -6.40 5.83 21.26
N PRO A 155 -5.88 5.50 22.46
CA PRO A 155 -4.43 5.37 22.66
C PRO A 155 -3.78 4.35 21.72
N ALA A 156 -4.39 3.18 21.54
CA ALA A 156 -3.90 2.14 20.64
C ALA A 156 -3.82 2.58 19.17
N ALA A 157 -4.81 3.31 18.64
CA ALA A 157 -4.74 3.82 17.27
C ALA A 157 -3.67 4.91 17.11
N ARG A 158 -3.50 5.78 18.11
CA ARG A 158 -2.41 6.78 18.10
C ARG A 158 -1.04 6.11 18.15
N TRP A 159 -0.88 5.09 18.97
CA TRP A 159 0.34 4.28 19.03
C TRP A 159 0.61 3.62 17.68
N LEU A 160 -0.41 3.02 17.07
CA LEU A 160 -0.30 2.40 15.74
C LEU A 160 0.13 3.44 14.71
N ARG A 161 -0.51 4.62 14.67
CA ARG A 161 -0.13 5.70 13.76
C ARG A 161 1.32 6.17 13.93
N ALA A 162 1.84 6.17 15.15
CA ALA A 162 3.22 6.57 15.42
C ALA A 162 4.27 5.48 15.14
N ASN A 163 3.88 4.19 15.19
CA ASN A 163 4.84 3.07 15.22
C ASN A 163 4.73 2.09 14.05
N ALA A 164 3.58 2.01 13.36
CA ALA A 164 3.30 1.00 12.33
C ALA A 164 4.37 0.94 11.23
N THR A 165 4.93 2.09 10.82
CA THR A 165 5.94 2.17 9.77
C THR A 165 7.24 1.44 10.12
N ARG A 166 7.59 1.34 11.41
CA ARG A 166 8.74 0.56 11.92
C ARG A 166 8.59 -0.95 11.68
N PHE A 167 7.36 -1.39 11.44
CA PHE A 167 6.99 -2.78 11.19
C PHE A 167 6.49 -2.99 9.75
N GLY A 168 6.71 -2.03 8.86
CA GLY A 168 6.36 -2.20 7.45
C GLY A 168 4.93 -1.84 7.09
N PHE A 169 4.13 -1.33 8.03
CA PHE A 169 2.73 -0.95 7.80
C PHE A 169 2.60 0.55 7.52
N GLU A 170 1.86 0.90 6.47
CA GLU A 170 1.47 2.26 6.11
C GLU A 170 -0.05 2.34 5.90
N GLN A 171 -0.64 3.50 6.21
CA GLN A 171 -2.09 3.65 6.21
C GLN A 171 -2.60 4.08 4.82
N SER A 172 -3.33 3.20 4.13
CA SER A 172 -3.69 3.39 2.72
C SER A 172 -4.63 4.57 2.47
N PHE A 173 -5.59 4.81 3.37
CA PHE A 173 -6.66 5.79 3.17
C PHE A 173 -6.69 6.83 4.30
N PRO A 174 -5.73 7.77 4.34
CA PRO A 174 -5.75 8.86 5.29
C PRO A 174 -6.90 9.85 5.00
N GLY A 175 -7.14 10.77 5.94
CA GLY A 175 -8.13 11.84 5.77
C GLY A 175 -7.78 12.70 4.56
N GLY A 176 -8.77 12.94 3.69
CA GLY A 176 -8.56 13.73 2.46
C GLY A 176 -7.74 13.03 1.37
N ASN A 177 -7.61 11.69 1.41
CA ASN A 177 -6.94 10.95 0.35
C ASN A 177 -7.54 11.25 -1.05
N LYS A 178 -6.69 11.27 -2.07
CA LYS A 178 -7.07 11.62 -3.45
C LYS A 178 -7.81 10.50 -4.20
N GLN A 179 -8.06 9.36 -3.53
CA GLN A 179 -8.81 8.26 -4.12
C GLN A 179 -10.32 8.46 -4.02
N ASN A 180 -10.79 9.44 -3.23
CA ASN A 180 -12.21 9.60 -2.86
C ASN A 180 -12.79 8.38 -2.14
N VAL A 181 -11.92 7.60 -1.49
CA VAL A 181 -12.30 6.55 -0.54
C VAL A 181 -12.47 7.23 0.81
N LYS A 182 -13.40 6.75 1.65
CA LYS A 182 -13.55 7.30 3.00
C LYS A 182 -12.23 7.22 3.78
N TRP A 183 -12.12 8.05 4.82
CA TRP A 183 -11.00 7.92 5.75
C TRP A 183 -11.13 6.62 6.55
N GLU A 184 -10.07 5.81 6.55
CA GLU A 184 -10.05 4.49 7.21
C GLU A 184 -8.85 4.40 8.18
N PRO A 185 -8.98 4.89 9.44
CA PRO A 185 -7.94 4.74 10.47
C PRO A 185 -7.57 3.30 10.84
N TRP A 186 -8.44 2.34 10.52
CA TRP A 186 -8.20 0.91 10.74
C TRP A 186 -7.42 0.22 9.62
N HIS A 187 -7.37 0.77 8.40
CA HIS A 187 -6.91 0.05 7.20
C HIS A 187 -5.41 0.29 6.95
N TRP A 188 -4.60 -0.77 7.12
CA TRP A 188 -3.15 -0.69 7.00
C TRP A 188 -2.62 -1.75 6.04
N ARG A 189 -1.84 -1.32 5.06
CA ARG A 189 -1.13 -2.21 4.14
C ARG A 189 0.32 -2.39 4.57
N TRP A 190 0.84 -3.58 4.37
CA TRP A 190 2.23 -3.90 4.60
C TRP A 190 3.04 -3.81 3.32
N VAL A 191 4.20 -3.16 3.40
CA VAL A 191 5.15 -2.94 2.30
C VAL A 191 6.60 -3.29 2.71
N GLY A 192 6.76 -3.98 3.84
CA GLY A 192 8.06 -4.34 4.42
C GLY A 192 8.67 -3.25 5.29
N ALA A 193 9.12 -3.62 6.49
CA ALA A 193 9.79 -2.73 7.44
C ALA A 193 11.07 -2.12 6.85
N THR A 194 11.76 -2.86 5.99
CA THR A 194 12.89 -2.39 5.18
C THR A 194 12.66 -2.78 3.72
N ALA A 195 13.46 -2.21 2.80
CA ALA A 195 13.40 -2.59 1.38
C ALA A 195 13.81 -4.07 1.16
N ASP A 196 14.70 -4.58 2.00
CA ASP A 196 15.28 -5.93 1.89
C ASP A 196 14.52 -6.98 2.72
N ALA A 197 13.46 -6.59 3.45
CA ALA A 197 12.63 -7.53 4.17
C ALA A 197 12.04 -8.56 3.17
N PRO A 198 12.06 -9.87 3.48
CA PRO A 198 11.52 -10.90 2.59
C PRO A 198 10.09 -10.55 2.15
N GLY A 199 9.82 -10.58 0.84
CA GLY A 199 8.52 -10.23 0.26
C GLY A 199 8.21 -8.73 0.15
N ALA A 200 9.04 -7.83 0.71
CA ALA A 200 8.84 -6.39 0.61
C ALA A 200 8.86 -5.90 -0.84
N ALA A 201 9.77 -6.41 -1.67
CA ALA A 201 9.81 -6.08 -3.10
C ALA A 201 8.49 -6.43 -3.81
N LYS A 202 7.91 -7.60 -3.50
CA LYS A 202 6.62 -8.03 -4.05
C LYS A 202 5.47 -7.15 -3.55
N ALA A 203 5.39 -6.89 -2.26
CA ALA A 203 4.36 -6.01 -1.69
C ALA A 203 4.47 -4.58 -2.26
N ARG A 204 5.67 -4.03 -2.35
CA ARG A 204 5.93 -2.70 -2.94
C ARG A 204 5.59 -2.66 -4.42
N PHE A 205 5.78 -3.75 -5.16
CA PHE A 205 5.34 -3.85 -6.55
C PHE A 205 3.82 -3.84 -6.67
N VAL A 206 3.11 -4.65 -5.86
CA VAL A 206 1.64 -4.68 -5.80
C VAL A 206 1.07 -3.29 -5.53
N PHE A 207 1.66 -2.55 -4.58
CA PHE A 207 1.21 -1.21 -4.22
C PHE A 207 1.96 -0.07 -4.92
N ALA A 208 2.80 -0.35 -5.93
CA ALA A 208 3.67 0.67 -6.54
C ALA A 208 2.87 1.86 -7.06
N ARG A 209 1.72 1.57 -7.68
CA ARG A 209 0.81 2.59 -8.20
C ARG A 209 0.13 3.39 -7.10
N ALA A 210 -0.40 2.69 -6.08
CA ALA A 210 -1.01 3.33 -4.92
C ALA A 210 0.00 4.27 -4.25
N ARG A 211 1.19 3.77 -3.91
CA ARG A 211 2.25 4.55 -3.26
C ARG A 211 2.70 5.77 -4.05
N ARG A 212 2.72 5.70 -5.39
CA ARG A 212 3.12 6.82 -6.24
C ARG A 212 2.03 7.89 -6.38
N LEU A 213 0.77 7.48 -6.59
CA LEU A 213 -0.30 8.40 -6.97
C LEU A 213 -1.19 8.81 -5.78
N TYR A 214 -1.27 7.93 -4.78
CA TYR A 214 -2.14 8.01 -3.61
C TYR A 214 -1.35 7.59 -2.35
N PRO A 215 -0.34 8.40 -1.96
CA PRO A 215 0.56 8.04 -0.88
C PRO A 215 -0.21 7.83 0.42
N ALA A 216 0.24 6.83 1.18
CA ALA A 216 -0.25 6.57 2.52
C ALA A 216 0.10 7.75 3.47
N ASP A 217 -0.57 7.82 4.61
CA ASP A 217 -0.12 8.67 5.74
C ASP A 217 -0.48 8.01 7.08
N PRO A 218 0.52 7.56 7.87
CA PRO A 218 1.95 7.67 7.61
C PRO A 218 2.39 6.74 6.47
N ALA A 219 3.37 7.19 5.68
CA ALA A 219 3.99 6.43 4.61
C ALA A 219 5.37 5.89 5.02
N ILE A 220 5.76 4.75 4.42
CA ILE A 220 7.14 4.29 4.45
C ILE A 220 7.85 4.85 3.21
N LEU A 221 8.76 5.79 3.44
CA LEU A 221 9.53 6.41 2.36
C LEU A 221 10.50 5.38 1.74
N PRO A 222 10.76 5.47 0.42
CA PRO A 222 11.86 4.71 -0.17
C PRO A 222 13.18 5.09 0.52
N PRO A 223 14.14 4.16 0.62
CA PRO A 223 15.48 4.51 1.07
C PRO A 223 16.02 5.65 0.21
N ALA A 224 16.70 6.62 0.84
CA ALA A 224 17.35 7.69 0.11
C ALA A 224 18.31 7.07 -0.92
N PRO A 225 18.38 7.60 -2.16
CA PRO A 225 19.41 7.16 -3.09
C PRO A 225 20.78 7.35 -2.43
N PRO A 226 21.75 6.45 -2.69
CA PRO A 226 23.10 6.65 -2.19
C PRO A 226 23.61 8.03 -2.61
N PRO A 227 24.37 8.73 -1.76
CA PRO A 227 24.95 10.01 -2.16
C PRO A 227 25.73 9.80 -3.44
N VAL A 228 25.43 10.60 -4.46
CA VAL A 228 26.22 10.62 -5.69
C VAL A 228 27.60 11.12 -5.27
N VAL A 229 28.57 10.21 -5.17
CA VAL A 229 29.97 10.59 -4.98
C VAL A 229 30.37 11.29 -6.28
N ALA A 230 30.40 12.61 -6.26
CA ALA A 230 30.93 13.37 -7.38
C ALA A 230 32.36 12.87 -7.65
N PRO A 231 32.74 12.61 -8.92
CA PRO A 231 34.10 12.22 -9.23
C PRO A 231 35.05 13.27 -8.64
N ALA A 232 36.08 12.81 -7.95
CA ALA A 232 37.10 13.68 -7.40
C ALA A 232 37.64 14.55 -8.54
N VAL A 233 37.47 15.87 -8.42
CA VAL A 233 38.10 16.81 -9.34
C VAL A 233 39.60 16.56 -9.26
N PRO A 234 40.27 16.18 -10.35
CA PRO A 234 41.71 15.93 -10.31
C PRO A 234 42.39 17.21 -9.81
N ALA A 235 43.25 17.06 -8.80
CA ALA A 235 44.01 18.18 -8.27
C ALA A 235 44.79 18.85 -9.39
N ALA A 236 44.67 20.18 -9.49
CA ALA A 236 45.43 20.95 -10.46
C ALA A 236 46.93 20.67 -10.27
N PRO A 237 47.71 20.49 -11.36
CA PRO A 237 49.13 20.24 -11.25
C PRO A 237 49.81 21.41 -10.53
N VAL A 238 50.56 21.09 -9.47
CA VAL A 238 51.37 22.05 -8.72
C VAL A 238 52.44 22.61 -9.67
N PRO A 239 52.56 23.94 -9.84
CA PRO A 239 53.61 24.52 -10.66
C PRO A 239 55.01 24.15 -10.12
N ALA A 240 55.90 23.70 -11.01
CA ALA A 240 57.27 23.38 -10.63
C ALA A 240 58.04 24.64 -10.19
N LEU A 241 58.73 24.55 -9.06
CA LEU A 241 59.62 25.61 -8.57
C LEU A 241 60.82 25.78 -9.52
N PRO A 242 61.25 27.02 -9.84
CA PRO A 242 62.38 27.25 -10.72
C PRO A 242 63.70 26.84 -10.05
N SER A 243 64.57 26.16 -10.81
CA SER A 243 65.88 25.68 -10.33
C SER A 243 66.85 26.85 -10.09
N GLU A 244 67.47 26.91 -8.92
CA GLU A 244 68.56 27.85 -8.65
C GLU A 244 69.80 27.54 -9.51
N LYS A 245 70.26 28.53 -10.28
CA LYS A 245 71.55 28.47 -11.00
C LYS A 245 72.69 28.73 -10.00
N GLY A 246 73.50 27.71 -9.75
CA GLY A 246 74.69 27.80 -8.90
C GLY A 246 75.74 28.81 -9.41
N LYS A 247 76.16 29.72 -8.53
CA LYS A 247 77.31 30.62 -8.74
C LYS A 247 78.63 29.83 -8.69
N ARG A 248 79.34 29.76 -9.83
CA ARG A 248 80.75 29.33 -9.88
C ARG A 248 81.64 30.44 -9.31
N ARG A 249 82.34 30.18 -8.21
CA ARG A 249 83.49 30.97 -7.72
C ARG A 249 84.71 30.68 -8.60
N LYS A 250 85.36 31.71 -9.14
CA LYS A 250 86.74 31.63 -9.66
C LYS A 250 87.69 32.25 -8.62
N ARG A 251 88.79 31.56 -8.35
CA ARG A 251 90.00 32.09 -7.70
C ARG A 251 90.74 33.00 -8.68
#